data_AF-A0A3A0FRY0-F1
#
_entry.id   AF-A0A3A0FRY0-F1
#
_cell.length_a   1.000
_cell.length_b   1.000
_cell.length_c   1.000
_cell.angle_alpha   90.00
_cell.angle_beta   90.00
_cell.angle_gamma   90.00
#
_symmetry.space_group_name_H-M   'P 1'
#
loop_
_entity.id
_entity.type
_entity.pdbx_description
1 polymer ?
#
loop_
_entity_poly.entity_id
_entity_poly.type
_entity_poly.pdbx_seq_one_letter_code
_entity_poly.pdbx_strand_id
1 'polypeptide(L)'
;MFNPQDIKLPTVDFFAVHGSGPNDVYFAGTSGAVLHWDGTKMTSIAVPVQDTLRTVFMLSGTQGFMAGDGGAVIELRSRRWVKVSTGSYTDNWKAVAAATGPEGLTGWLLGDDKGHRLLYGGGTFAPPKAADRNTAHKYTAISMLGPTPVYAVQNNGSGSRVYTYAGVDWSPGPATGALFDIHVRSSTQGVAVGARGSTWGLGADGKWAAMASRPATGGEDLKAVQMLAPDLIWAGGGRTGLYRFNGSSWVASSVQAGNRGINDLWIAADGSEGWAVGDKGLFLRYR
;
A
#
# COMPACT_ATOMS: atom_id res chain seq x y z
N MET A 1 5.52 -21.60 12.71
CA MET A 1 6.79 -20.90 12.98
C MET A 1 7.53 -20.75 11.65
N PHE A 2 7.89 -19.53 11.24
CA PHE A 2 8.90 -19.33 10.19
C PHE A 2 10.22 -19.82 10.78
N ASN A 3 10.95 -20.69 10.09
CA ASN A 3 12.29 -21.07 10.52
C ASN A 3 13.26 -20.01 9.97
N PRO A 4 13.80 -19.11 10.81
CA PRO A 4 14.72 -18.07 10.35
C PRO A 4 16.07 -18.62 9.88
N GLN A 5 16.28 -19.94 9.87
CA GLN A 5 17.50 -20.59 9.38
C GLN A 5 17.52 -20.90 7.88
N ASP A 6 16.39 -20.84 7.16
CA ASP A 6 16.37 -21.23 5.74
C ASP A 6 16.79 -20.09 4.78
N ILE A 7 16.66 -18.83 5.24
CA ILE A 7 17.25 -17.64 4.61
C ILE A 7 17.66 -16.67 5.73
N LYS A 8 18.91 -16.20 5.68
CA LYS A 8 19.30 -14.99 6.40
C LYS A 8 18.62 -13.80 5.73
N LEU A 9 17.50 -13.35 6.29
CA LEU A 9 16.76 -12.21 5.76
C LEU A 9 17.69 -10.98 5.71
N PRO A 10 17.62 -10.18 4.63
CA PRO A 10 18.40 -8.95 4.55
C PRO A 10 18.03 -8.02 5.72
N THR A 11 19.02 -7.34 6.29
CA THR A 11 18.80 -6.33 7.35
C THR A 11 18.45 -4.95 6.80
N VAL A 12 18.00 -4.89 5.53
CA VAL A 12 17.57 -3.65 4.87
C VAL A 12 16.14 -3.30 5.27
N ASP A 13 15.70 -2.10 4.92
CA ASP A 13 14.31 -1.70 5.13
C ASP A 13 13.44 -2.30 4.03
N PHE A 14 12.31 -2.88 4.44
CA PHE A 14 11.23 -3.24 3.54
C PHE A 14 10.11 -2.22 3.68
N PHE A 15 9.59 -1.77 2.54
CA PHE A 15 8.63 -0.68 2.47
C PHE A 15 7.23 -1.14 2.07
N ALA A 16 7.11 -2.30 1.42
CA ALA A 16 5.82 -2.81 0.99
C ALA A 16 5.72 -4.33 1.07
N VAL A 17 4.50 -4.80 1.33
CA VAL A 17 4.11 -6.20 1.30
C VAL A 17 2.71 -6.32 0.69
N HIS A 18 2.54 -7.22 -0.27
CA HIS A 18 1.22 -7.57 -0.77
C HIS A 18 1.21 -8.99 -1.33
N GLY A 19 0.11 -9.70 -1.12
CA GLY A 19 -0.08 -11.05 -1.65
C GLY A 19 -1.34 -11.18 -2.49
N SER A 20 -1.32 -12.13 -3.43
CA SER A 20 -2.56 -12.59 -4.09
C SER A 20 -3.28 -13.68 -3.27
N GLY A 21 -2.58 -14.25 -2.27
CA GLY A 21 -3.12 -15.19 -1.29
C GLY A 21 -2.05 -15.64 -0.28
N PRO A 22 -2.40 -16.46 0.72
CA PRO A 22 -1.48 -16.90 1.79
C PRO A 22 -0.18 -17.56 1.29
N ASN A 23 -0.23 -18.14 0.09
CA ASN A 23 0.89 -18.86 -0.53
C ASN A 23 1.56 -18.08 -1.67
N ASP A 24 1.27 -16.79 -1.81
CA ASP A 24 1.85 -15.94 -2.85
C ASP A 24 1.93 -14.50 -2.35
N VAL A 25 3.00 -14.20 -1.62
CA VAL A 25 3.23 -12.89 -0.98
C VAL A 25 4.58 -12.33 -1.39
N TYR A 26 4.58 -11.09 -1.88
CA TYR A 26 5.79 -10.40 -2.29
C TYR A 26 6.10 -9.25 -1.32
N PHE A 27 7.40 -9.00 -1.16
CA PHE A 27 7.95 -7.97 -0.29
C PHE A 27 8.96 -7.16 -1.09
N ALA A 28 8.93 -5.83 -0.96
CA ALA A 28 9.86 -4.96 -1.66
C ALA A 28 10.51 -3.94 -0.72
N GLY A 29 11.78 -3.62 -0.99
CA GLY A 29 12.59 -2.83 -0.10
C GLY A 29 13.71 -2.05 -0.79
N THR A 30 14.70 -1.67 0.01
CA THR A 30 15.87 -0.88 -0.41
C THR A 30 16.66 -1.55 -1.53
N SER A 31 17.16 -0.75 -2.47
CA SER A 31 18.11 -1.18 -3.51
C SER A 31 17.65 -2.39 -4.35
N GLY A 32 16.39 -2.40 -4.77
CA GLY A 32 15.82 -3.50 -5.55
C GLY A 32 15.63 -4.81 -4.77
N ALA A 33 15.72 -4.80 -3.44
CA ALA A 33 15.48 -5.99 -2.64
C ALA A 33 14.03 -6.47 -2.78
N VAL A 34 13.86 -7.67 -3.34
CA VAL A 34 12.55 -8.33 -3.46
C VAL A 34 12.62 -9.74 -2.88
N LEU A 35 11.63 -10.07 -2.05
CA LEU A 35 11.40 -11.41 -1.54
C LEU A 35 10.04 -11.94 -1.98
N HIS A 36 9.92 -13.25 -2.08
CA HIS A 36 8.68 -13.97 -2.39
C HIS A 36 8.47 -15.14 -1.43
N TRP A 37 7.29 -15.19 -0.82
CA TRP A 37 6.81 -16.29 0.00
C TRP A 37 5.84 -17.15 -0.81
N ASP A 38 6.15 -18.44 -0.93
CA ASP A 38 5.40 -19.41 -1.75
C ASP A 38 4.43 -20.30 -0.93
N GLY A 39 4.18 -19.96 0.33
CA GLY A 39 3.42 -20.80 1.26
C GLY A 39 4.28 -21.78 2.07
N THR A 40 5.52 -22.01 1.66
CA THR A 40 6.44 -22.93 2.34
C THR A 40 7.76 -22.28 2.72
N LYS A 41 8.32 -21.43 1.85
CA LYS A 41 9.62 -20.78 2.05
C LYS A 41 9.61 -19.35 1.50
N MET A 42 10.52 -18.56 2.05
CA MET A 42 10.88 -17.26 1.48
C MET A 42 12.00 -17.47 0.45
N THR A 43 11.99 -16.71 -0.64
CA THR A 43 13.07 -16.68 -1.64
C THR A 43 13.37 -15.26 -2.06
N SER A 44 14.63 -14.96 -2.40
CA SER A 44 14.99 -13.67 -3.01
C SER A 44 14.78 -13.74 -4.52
N ILE A 45 14.14 -12.71 -5.07
CA ILE A 45 13.82 -12.61 -6.49
C ILE A 45 14.67 -11.51 -7.12
N ALA A 46 15.37 -11.84 -8.20
CA ALA A 46 16.06 -10.83 -9.01
C ALA A 46 15.04 -10.04 -9.84
N VAL A 47 15.16 -8.71 -9.79
CA VAL A 47 14.33 -7.77 -10.56
C VAL A 47 15.21 -6.87 -11.43
N PRO A 48 14.69 -6.31 -12.54
CA PRO A 48 15.51 -5.54 -13.49
C PRO A 48 15.84 -4.11 -13.02
N VAL A 49 15.56 -3.77 -11.77
CA VAL A 49 15.79 -2.43 -11.17
C VAL A 49 16.64 -2.56 -9.91
N GLN A 50 17.39 -1.51 -9.59
CA GLN A 50 18.21 -1.43 -8.37
C GLN A 50 17.75 -0.26 -7.48
N ASP A 51 16.73 0.49 -7.89
CA ASP A 51 16.12 1.55 -7.12
C ASP A 51 15.34 0.98 -5.93
N THR A 52 15.10 1.81 -4.91
CA THR A 52 14.25 1.41 -3.79
C THR A 52 12.81 1.27 -4.26
N LEU A 53 12.26 0.07 -4.09
CA LEU A 53 10.85 -0.20 -4.38
C LEU A 53 10.02 0.17 -3.15
N ARG A 54 8.96 0.96 -3.37
CA ARG A 54 8.14 1.57 -2.32
C ARG A 54 6.77 0.93 -2.16
N THR A 55 6.29 0.28 -3.21
CA THR A 55 4.95 -0.32 -3.25
C THR A 55 4.97 -1.63 -4.02
N VAL A 56 4.13 -2.57 -3.58
CA VAL A 56 3.85 -3.85 -4.23
C VAL A 56 2.35 -3.99 -4.31
N PHE A 57 1.84 -4.39 -5.47
CA PHE A 57 0.45 -4.75 -5.65
C PHE A 57 0.37 -6.06 -6.42
N MET A 58 -0.35 -7.04 -5.88
CA MET A 58 -0.55 -8.34 -6.51
C MET A 58 -2.03 -8.55 -6.77
N LEU A 59 -2.42 -8.64 -8.05
CA LEU A 59 -3.78 -8.97 -8.46
C LEU A 59 -4.00 -10.49 -8.48
N SER A 60 -2.98 -11.22 -8.90
CA SER A 60 -2.95 -12.69 -8.99
C SER A 60 -1.49 -13.18 -8.97
N GLY A 61 -1.27 -14.50 -8.91
CA GLY A 61 0.07 -15.08 -9.00
C GLY A 61 0.79 -14.89 -10.35
N THR A 62 0.17 -14.20 -11.31
CA THR A 62 0.77 -13.87 -12.61
C THR A 62 0.61 -12.41 -13.00
N GLN A 63 -0.09 -11.59 -12.22
CA GLN A 63 -0.33 -10.18 -12.50
C GLN A 63 -0.11 -9.33 -11.24
N GLY A 64 0.78 -8.36 -11.36
CA GLY A 64 1.14 -7.49 -10.27
C GLY A 64 2.12 -6.42 -10.72
N PHE A 65 2.28 -5.41 -9.88
CA PHE A 65 3.15 -4.27 -10.12
C PHE A 65 3.99 -4.00 -8.88
N MET A 66 5.22 -3.54 -9.10
CA MET A 66 6.00 -2.86 -8.08
C MET A 66 6.50 -1.55 -8.64
N ALA A 67 6.57 -0.55 -7.79
CA ALA A 67 7.08 0.75 -8.18
C ALA A 67 7.85 1.40 -7.04
N GLY A 68 8.69 2.37 -7.38
CA GLY A 68 9.52 3.03 -6.38
C GLY A 68 10.19 4.30 -6.86
N ASP A 69 11.29 4.61 -6.18
CA ASP A 69 12.07 5.82 -6.42
C ASP A 69 12.75 5.77 -7.80
N GLY A 70 13.26 6.92 -8.28
CA GLY A 70 14.01 6.99 -9.54
C GLY A 70 13.15 6.69 -10.79
N GLY A 71 11.82 6.68 -10.66
CA GLY A 71 10.90 6.32 -11.73
C GLY A 71 10.77 4.81 -11.97
N ALA A 72 11.28 3.95 -11.07
CA ALA A 72 11.24 2.50 -11.25
C ALA A 72 9.80 1.97 -11.25
N VAL A 73 9.43 1.24 -12.30
CA VAL A 73 8.16 0.50 -12.40
C VAL A 73 8.42 -0.84 -13.05
N ILE A 74 7.93 -1.91 -12.43
CA ILE A 74 8.01 -3.27 -12.96
C ILE A 74 6.64 -3.95 -12.88
N GLU A 75 6.36 -4.82 -13.83
CA GLU A 75 5.14 -5.62 -13.91
C GLU A 75 5.50 -7.11 -13.98
N LEU A 76 4.68 -7.93 -13.32
CA LEU A 76 4.77 -9.37 -13.42
C LEU A 76 4.14 -9.81 -14.75
N ARG A 77 4.97 -10.29 -15.68
CA ARG A 77 4.52 -10.89 -16.95
C ARG A 77 5.11 -12.29 -17.07
N SER A 78 4.26 -13.31 -17.17
CA SER A 78 4.68 -14.71 -17.29
C SER A 78 5.65 -15.15 -16.18
N ARG A 79 5.33 -14.80 -14.92
CA ARG A 79 6.16 -15.06 -13.72
C ARG A 79 7.56 -14.41 -13.73
N ARG A 80 7.77 -13.40 -14.56
CA ARG A 80 8.99 -12.59 -14.56
C ARG A 80 8.65 -11.12 -14.39
N TRP A 81 9.43 -10.44 -13.58
CA TRP A 81 9.33 -9.00 -13.43
C TRP A 81 10.03 -8.31 -14.60
N VAL A 82 9.30 -7.47 -15.33
CA VAL A 82 9.82 -6.71 -16.46
C VAL A 82 9.57 -5.21 -16.24
N LYS A 83 10.49 -4.36 -16.71
CA LYS A 83 10.30 -2.91 -16.64
C LYS A 83 9.09 -2.48 -17.46
N VAL A 84 8.31 -1.54 -16.92
CA VAL A 84 7.23 -0.87 -17.63
C VAL A 84 7.63 0.57 -17.90
N SER A 85 7.34 1.06 -19.10
CA SER A 85 7.60 2.45 -19.47
C SER A 85 6.59 3.38 -18.83
N THR A 86 7.07 4.51 -18.33
CA THR A 86 6.27 5.70 -17.99
C THR A 86 6.52 6.85 -18.98
N GLY A 87 7.12 6.55 -20.14
CA GLY A 87 7.54 7.55 -21.11
C GLY A 87 8.56 8.53 -20.51
N SER A 88 8.34 9.84 -20.70
CA SER A 88 9.14 10.90 -20.10
C SER A 88 8.67 11.31 -18.69
N TYR A 89 7.62 10.68 -18.16
CA TYR A 89 7.09 10.98 -16.84
C TYR A 89 7.90 10.27 -15.78
N THR A 90 8.74 11.03 -15.07
CA THR A 90 9.52 10.55 -13.92
C THR A 90 8.95 11.13 -12.63
N ASP A 91 8.87 10.31 -11.59
CA ASP A 91 8.42 10.68 -10.24
C ASP A 91 9.04 9.68 -9.24
N ASN A 92 8.84 9.93 -7.96
CA ASN A 92 9.01 8.91 -6.94
C ASN A 92 7.67 8.19 -6.77
N TRP A 93 7.56 6.98 -7.30
CA TRP A 93 6.31 6.24 -7.29
C TRP A 93 6.04 5.65 -5.91
N LYS A 94 4.96 6.07 -5.27
CA LYS A 94 4.60 5.65 -3.91
C LYS A 94 3.44 4.68 -3.85
N ALA A 95 2.55 4.71 -4.83
CA ALA A 95 1.35 3.91 -4.79
C ALA A 95 1.03 3.33 -6.17
N VAL A 96 0.75 2.03 -6.22
CA VAL A 96 0.25 1.36 -7.41
C VAL A 96 -0.90 0.42 -7.01
N ALA A 97 -1.98 0.44 -7.78
CA ALA A 97 -3.03 -0.57 -7.69
C ALA A 97 -3.59 -0.84 -9.08
N ALA A 98 -4.14 -2.04 -9.26
CA ALA A 98 -4.74 -2.45 -10.53
C ALA A 98 -6.00 -3.28 -10.30
N ALA A 99 -6.84 -3.35 -11.31
CA ALA A 99 -8.03 -4.18 -11.34
C ALA A 99 -8.31 -4.66 -12.76
N THR A 100 -9.03 -5.77 -12.88
CA THR A 100 -9.57 -6.21 -14.16
C THR A 100 -10.89 -5.48 -14.42
N GLY A 101 -10.94 -4.71 -15.51
CA GLY A 101 -12.16 -4.08 -16.01
C GLY A 101 -12.71 -4.77 -17.26
N PRO A 102 -13.83 -4.26 -17.82
CA PRO A 102 -14.42 -4.78 -19.05
C PRO A 102 -13.46 -4.77 -20.25
N GLU A 103 -12.56 -3.80 -20.29
CA GLU A 103 -11.56 -3.62 -21.37
C GLU A 103 -10.21 -4.29 -21.06
N GLY A 104 -10.14 -5.05 -19.98
CA GLY A 104 -8.92 -5.72 -19.52
C GLY A 104 -8.28 -5.04 -18.31
N LEU A 105 -6.98 -5.26 -18.14
CA LEU A 105 -6.23 -4.77 -16.99
C LEU A 105 -6.10 -3.24 -17.04
N THR A 106 -6.51 -2.59 -15.97
CA THR A 106 -6.30 -1.15 -15.75
C THR A 106 -5.76 -0.94 -14.34
N GLY A 107 -5.14 0.22 -14.11
CA GLY A 107 -4.52 0.50 -12.83
C GLY A 107 -3.97 1.91 -12.78
N TRP A 108 -3.71 2.40 -11.58
CA TRP A 108 -3.19 3.72 -11.34
C TRP A 108 -1.83 3.63 -10.66
N LEU A 109 -0.92 4.50 -11.08
CA LEU A 109 0.40 4.71 -10.52
C LEU A 109 0.51 6.16 -10.07
N LEU A 110 0.76 6.40 -8.79
CA LEU A 110 0.79 7.72 -8.19
C LEU A 110 2.18 8.03 -7.61
N GLY A 111 2.69 9.23 -7.90
CA GLY A 111 3.98 9.72 -7.41
C GLY A 111 3.84 10.82 -6.35
N ASP A 112 4.91 11.09 -5.60
CA ASP A 112 4.88 12.07 -4.51
C ASP A 112 5.84 13.27 -4.64
N ASP A 113 6.72 13.28 -5.64
CA ASP A 113 7.63 14.39 -5.90
C ASP A 113 6.96 15.42 -6.81
N LYS A 114 6.45 14.97 -7.96
CA LYS A 114 5.69 15.82 -8.89
C LYS A 114 4.18 15.62 -8.74
N GLY A 115 3.76 14.50 -8.17
CA GLY A 115 2.34 14.19 -8.05
C GLY A 115 1.74 13.73 -9.37
N HIS A 116 2.50 13.01 -10.21
CA HIS A 116 1.94 12.39 -11.40
C HIS A 116 0.89 11.31 -11.04
N ARG A 117 -0.19 11.25 -11.81
CA ARG A 117 -1.16 10.14 -11.80
C ARG A 117 -1.17 9.49 -13.17
N LEU A 118 -0.63 8.29 -13.29
CA LEU A 118 -0.56 7.57 -14.55
C LEU A 118 -1.55 6.42 -14.56
N LEU A 119 -2.28 6.27 -15.66
CA LEU A 119 -3.20 5.16 -15.89
C LEU A 119 -2.49 4.08 -16.72
N TYR A 120 -2.66 2.83 -16.33
CA TYR A 120 -2.18 1.67 -17.05
C TYR A 120 -3.14 1.33 -18.20
N GLY A 121 -2.59 1.21 -19.41
CA GLY A 121 -3.30 0.74 -20.59
C GLY A 121 -2.32 0.38 -21.70
N GLY A 122 -2.60 -0.68 -22.46
CA GLY A 122 -1.75 -1.09 -23.59
C GLY A 122 -0.30 -1.45 -23.19
N GLY A 123 -0.07 -1.91 -21.95
CA GLY A 123 1.25 -2.33 -21.49
C GLY A 123 2.17 -1.20 -21.00
N THR A 124 1.66 0.02 -20.85
CA THR A 124 2.41 1.21 -20.41
C THR A 124 1.59 2.05 -19.42
N PHE A 125 2.27 2.87 -18.63
CA PHE A 125 1.64 3.89 -17.79
C PHE A 125 1.73 5.27 -18.47
N ALA A 126 0.61 5.97 -18.57
CA ALA A 126 0.54 7.32 -19.14
C ALA A 126 -0.56 8.16 -18.48
N PRO A 127 -0.43 9.49 -18.40
CA PRO A 127 -1.47 10.33 -17.83
C PRO A 127 -2.64 10.43 -18.82
N PRO A 128 -3.88 10.09 -18.41
CA PRO A 128 -5.01 10.11 -19.34
C PRO A 128 -5.40 11.54 -19.76
N LYS A 129 -5.02 12.56 -18.97
CA LYS A 129 -5.21 13.99 -19.32
C LYS A 129 -4.10 14.86 -18.73
N ALA A 130 -4.05 16.11 -19.17
CA ALA A 130 -3.06 17.09 -18.69
C ALA A 130 -3.17 17.34 -17.18
N ALA A 131 -4.38 17.32 -16.61
CA ALA A 131 -4.62 17.52 -15.18
C ALA A 131 -4.07 16.41 -14.27
N ASP A 132 -3.59 15.31 -14.84
CA ASP A 132 -2.94 14.21 -14.12
C ASP A 132 -1.41 14.32 -14.09
N ARG A 133 -0.86 15.40 -14.64
CA ARG A 133 0.58 15.65 -14.70
C ARG A 133 0.95 16.71 -13.69
N ASN A 134 2.04 16.48 -12.94
CA ASN A 134 2.63 17.47 -12.05
C ASN A 134 1.59 18.17 -11.14
N THR A 135 0.79 17.38 -10.41
CA THR A 135 -0.30 17.92 -9.59
C THR A 135 0.18 18.59 -8.30
N ALA A 136 1.49 18.53 -8.01
CA ALA A 136 2.12 18.95 -6.75
C ALA A 136 1.58 18.20 -5.51
N HIS A 137 0.75 17.18 -5.71
CA HIS A 137 0.25 16.34 -4.63
C HIS A 137 1.28 15.29 -4.23
N LYS A 138 1.44 15.08 -2.92
CA LYS A 138 2.32 14.04 -2.37
C LYS A 138 1.53 12.77 -2.06
N TYR A 139 1.21 11.98 -3.07
CA TYR A 139 0.41 10.75 -2.88
C TYR A 139 1.20 9.72 -2.05
N THR A 140 0.50 9.01 -1.18
CA THR A 140 1.11 8.01 -0.28
C THR A 140 0.56 6.62 -0.47
N ALA A 141 -0.74 6.48 -0.74
CA ALA A 141 -1.37 5.19 -0.98
C ALA A 141 -2.59 5.31 -1.89
N ILE A 142 -3.00 4.16 -2.43
CA ILE A 142 -4.13 4.03 -3.37
C ILE A 142 -4.88 2.72 -3.09
N SER A 143 -6.21 2.75 -3.21
CA SER A 143 -7.06 1.55 -3.13
C SER A 143 -8.08 1.56 -4.26
N MET A 144 -8.24 0.42 -4.94
CA MET A 144 -9.17 0.23 -6.06
C MET A 144 -10.18 -0.86 -5.71
N LEU A 145 -11.47 -0.61 -5.96
CA LEU A 145 -12.53 -1.65 -5.90
C LEU A 145 -12.76 -2.36 -7.24
N GLY A 146 -12.14 -1.83 -8.28
CA GLY A 146 -12.36 -2.10 -9.69
C GLY A 146 -11.75 -0.95 -10.50
N PRO A 147 -12.08 -0.80 -11.80
CA PRO A 147 -11.73 0.41 -12.56
C PRO A 147 -12.23 1.69 -11.90
N THR A 148 -13.40 1.62 -11.26
CA THR A 148 -13.99 2.66 -10.41
C THR A 148 -14.82 2.01 -9.28
N PRO A 149 -14.98 2.68 -8.13
CA PRO A 149 -14.26 3.87 -7.71
C PRO A 149 -12.80 3.55 -7.30
N VAL A 150 -11.95 4.58 -7.33
CA VAL A 150 -10.57 4.53 -6.85
C VAL A 150 -10.36 5.62 -5.80
N TYR A 151 -9.61 5.30 -4.75
CA TYR A 151 -9.32 6.23 -3.66
C TYR A 151 -7.82 6.42 -3.51
N ALA A 152 -7.39 7.65 -3.23
CA ALA A 152 -5.98 7.96 -2.98
C ALA A 152 -5.85 8.92 -1.80
N VAL A 153 -4.74 8.79 -1.07
CA VAL A 153 -4.42 9.63 0.09
C VAL A 153 -3.06 10.31 -0.08
N GLN A 154 -2.81 11.32 0.75
CA GLN A 154 -1.67 12.22 0.59
C GLN A 154 -1.03 12.60 1.92
N ASN A 155 0.26 12.93 1.86
CA ASN A 155 1.02 13.57 2.93
C ASN A 155 1.49 14.97 2.50
N ASN A 156 0.54 15.89 2.38
CA ASN A 156 0.82 17.32 2.27
C ASN A 156 0.89 17.92 3.68
N GLY A 157 1.91 18.74 3.96
CA GLY A 157 2.11 19.38 5.27
C GLY A 157 0.91 20.20 5.77
N SER A 158 0.07 20.68 4.85
CA SER A 158 -1.27 21.21 5.11
C SER A 158 -2.23 20.84 3.99
N GLY A 159 -3.50 20.54 4.32
CA GLY A 159 -4.54 20.32 3.30
C GLY A 159 -4.48 18.96 2.60
N SER A 160 -3.92 17.94 3.26
CA SER A 160 -4.08 16.54 2.82
C SER A 160 -5.56 16.18 2.71
N ARG A 161 -5.89 15.25 1.81
CA ARG A 161 -7.26 14.81 1.57
C ARG A 161 -7.28 13.34 1.18
N VAL A 162 -8.47 12.76 1.30
CA VAL A 162 -8.84 11.56 0.54
C VAL A 162 -9.40 12.01 -0.80
N TYR A 163 -8.81 11.58 -1.91
CA TYR A 163 -9.31 11.84 -3.26
C TYR A 163 -10.07 10.62 -3.79
N THR A 164 -11.12 10.85 -4.57
CA THR A 164 -11.90 9.80 -5.22
C THR A 164 -11.90 10.00 -6.72
N TYR A 165 -11.61 8.95 -7.49
CA TYR A 165 -11.84 8.90 -8.92
C TYR A 165 -13.11 8.11 -9.21
N ALA A 166 -14.07 8.76 -9.87
CA ALA A 166 -15.36 8.18 -10.23
C ALA A 166 -15.50 7.88 -11.74
N GLY A 167 -14.38 7.82 -12.48
CA GLY A 167 -14.37 7.46 -13.90
C GLY A 167 -14.05 8.59 -14.88
N VAL A 168 -14.07 9.85 -14.41
CA VAL A 168 -13.76 11.02 -15.24
C VAL A 168 -12.69 11.88 -14.57
N ASP A 169 -13.01 12.41 -13.39
CA ASP A 169 -12.14 13.29 -12.62
C ASP A 169 -11.88 12.77 -11.21
N TRP A 170 -10.70 13.13 -10.70
CA TRP A 170 -10.35 12.98 -9.29
C TRP A 170 -10.98 14.14 -8.52
N SER A 171 -11.92 13.84 -7.63
CA SER A 171 -12.56 14.82 -6.76
C SER A 171 -11.95 14.80 -5.35
N PRO A 172 -11.76 15.98 -4.72
CA PRO A 172 -11.29 16.04 -3.35
C PRO A 172 -12.41 15.68 -2.38
N GLY A 173 -12.10 14.81 -1.42
CA GLY A 173 -12.92 14.55 -0.24
C GLY A 173 -12.62 15.53 0.90
N PRO A 174 -12.92 15.14 2.16
CA PRO A 174 -12.72 16.01 3.31
C PRO A 174 -11.25 16.39 3.48
N ALA A 175 -11.01 17.55 4.10
CA ALA A 175 -9.68 17.92 4.55
C ALA A 175 -9.27 17.05 5.73
N THR A 176 -8.04 16.54 5.68
CA THR A 176 -7.46 15.65 6.68
C THR A 176 -6.10 16.19 7.15
N GLY A 177 -5.55 15.59 8.20
CA GLY A 177 -4.10 15.61 8.40
C GLY A 177 -3.39 14.72 7.38
N ALA A 178 -2.06 14.66 7.41
CA ALA A 178 -1.29 13.74 6.59
C ALA A 178 -1.79 12.29 6.78
N LEU A 179 -2.02 11.61 5.66
CA LEU A 179 -2.40 10.21 5.59
C LEU A 179 -1.31 9.43 4.86
N PHE A 180 -1.05 8.21 5.32
CA PHE A 180 0.04 7.37 4.84
C PHE A 180 -0.46 6.13 4.14
N ASP A 181 -1.62 5.61 4.54
CA ASP A 181 -2.18 4.41 3.92
C ASP A 181 -3.72 4.40 3.92
N ILE A 182 -4.30 3.66 2.97
CA ILE A 182 -5.73 3.51 2.75
C ILE A 182 -6.07 2.11 2.25
N HIS A 183 -7.09 1.50 2.83
CA HIS A 183 -7.65 0.24 2.35
C HIS A 183 -9.17 0.33 2.25
N VAL A 184 -9.73 0.01 1.09
CA VAL A 184 -11.16 0.05 0.81
C VAL A 184 -11.60 -1.30 0.27
N ARG A 185 -12.65 -1.87 0.85
CA ARG A 185 -13.23 -3.17 0.45
C ARG A 185 -14.56 -3.06 -0.27
N SER A 186 -15.30 -1.98 -0.03
CA SER A 186 -16.57 -1.72 -0.70
C SER A 186 -16.82 -0.20 -0.74
N SER A 187 -17.87 0.21 -1.45
CA SER A 187 -18.29 1.62 -1.51
C SER A 187 -18.69 2.23 -0.16
N THR A 188 -18.83 1.42 0.89
CA THR A 188 -19.24 1.82 2.24
C THR A 188 -18.32 1.30 3.34
N GLN A 189 -17.19 0.66 2.97
CA GLN A 189 -16.24 0.11 3.93
C GLN A 189 -14.82 0.37 3.48
N GLY A 190 -14.17 1.27 4.21
CA GLY A 190 -12.78 1.64 4.01
C GLY A 190 -12.22 2.33 5.23
N VAL A 191 -10.91 2.34 5.33
CA VAL A 191 -10.15 2.98 6.39
C VAL A 191 -8.91 3.64 5.81
N ALA A 192 -8.53 4.78 6.36
CA ALA A 192 -7.26 5.43 6.10
C ALA A 192 -6.59 5.83 7.41
N VAL A 193 -5.26 5.76 7.44
CA VAL A 193 -4.46 6.09 8.63
C VAL A 193 -3.35 7.06 8.31
N GLY A 194 -2.82 7.73 9.33
CA GLY A 194 -1.84 8.76 9.11
C GLY A 194 -1.14 9.28 10.36
N ALA A 195 -0.74 10.55 10.27
CA ALA A 195 0.10 11.20 11.26
C ALA A 195 -0.51 11.17 12.67
N ARG A 196 0.35 10.91 13.67
CA ARG A 196 0.01 10.94 15.10
C ARG A 196 -1.25 10.13 15.46
N GLY A 197 -1.39 8.95 14.88
CA GLY A 197 -2.54 8.07 15.12
C GLY A 197 -3.85 8.52 14.48
N SER A 198 -3.81 9.39 13.45
CA SER A 198 -5.00 9.79 12.71
C SER A 198 -5.66 8.58 12.03
N THR A 199 -6.97 8.44 12.19
CA THR A 199 -7.77 7.36 11.59
C THR A 199 -9.06 7.92 11.00
N TRP A 200 -9.37 7.51 9.78
CA TRP A 200 -10.55 7.93 9.01
C TRP A 200 -11.27 6.69 8.48
N GLY A 201 -12.59 6.72 8.50
CA GLY A 201 -13.44 5.63 8.01
C GLY A 201 -14.38 6.09 6.91
N LEU A 202 -14.68 5.18 5.98
CA LEU A 202 -15.74 5.35 4.99
C LEU A 202 -17.07 4.92 5.63
N GLY A 203 -18.01 5.87 5.75
CA GLY A 203 -19.32 5.64 6.33
C GLY A 203 -20.28 4.92 5.40
N ALA A 204 -21.42 4.48 5.97
CA ALA A 204 -22.52 3.87 5.21
C ALA A 204 -23.14 4.80 4.15
N ASP A 205 -22.95 6.11 4.32
CA ASP A 205 -23.34 7.15 3.36
C ASP A 205 -22.31 7.36 2.22
N GLY A 206 -21.25 6.54 2.18
CA GLY A 206 -20.18 6.63 1.19
C GLY A 206 -19.25 7.83 1.39
N LYS A 207 -19.26 8.46 2.57
CA LYS A 207 -18.41 9.62 2.87
C LYS A 207 -17.32 9.28 3.88
N TRP A 208 -16.17 9.90 3.70
CA TRP A 208 -15.05 9.80 4.62
C TRP A 208 -15.26 10.73 5.82
N ALA A 209 -15.03 10.21 7.02
CA ALA A 209 -15.03 10.99 8.26
C ALA A 209 -13.96 10.47 9.22
N ALA A 210 -13.50 11.32 10.15
CA ALA A 210 -12.61 10.89 11.21
C ALA A 210 -13.33 9.83 12.08
N MET A 211 -12.62 8.75 12.43
CA MET A 211 -13.19 7.74 13.33
C MET A 211 -13.32 8.30 14.75
N ALA A 212 -14.35 7.84 15.47
CA ALA A 212 -14.65 8.30 16.82
C ALA A 212 -13.55 7.95 17.84
N SER A 213 -12.87 6.82 17.66
CA SER A 213 -11.71 6.41 18.46
C SER A 213 -10.44 6.35 17.62
N ARG A 214 -9.30 6.57 18.29
CA ARG A 214 -7.96 6.54 17.70
C ARG A 214 -7.03 5.62 18.51
N PRO A 215 -6.04 4.96 17.87
CA PRO A 215 -5.03 4.23 18.60
C PRO A 215 -4.20 5.15 19.51
N ALA A 216 -3.87 4.65 20.70
CA ALA A 216 -2.94 5.33 21.61
C ALA A 216 -1.49 5.12 21.13
N THR A 217 -1.06 5.90 20.12
CA THR A 217 0.27 5.75 19.51
C THR A 217 1.40 6.46 20.26
N GLY A 218 1.09 7.23 21.31
CA GLY A 218 2.09 8.05 21.98
C GLY A 218 2.68 9.14 21.08
N GLY A 219 1.96 9.54 20.03
CA GLY A 219 2.40 10.54 19.05
C GLY A 219 3.07 9.97 17.81
N GLU A 220 3.30 8.65 17.76
CA GLU A 220 3.83 7.98 16.57
C GLU A 220 2.82 7.94 15.42
N ASP A 221 3.34 7.87 14.20
CA ASP A 221 2.56 7.79 12.97
C ASP A 221 2.11 6.35 12.69
N LEU A 222 0.93 6.20 12.09
CA LEU A 222 0.45 4.94 11.53
C LEU A 222 0.76 4.93 10.05
N LYS A 223 1.59 3.99 9.61
CA LYS A 223 2.08 3.92 8.21
C LYS A 223 1.32 2.92 7.36
N ALA A 224 0.63 1.97 7.97
CA ALA A 224 -0.01 0.85 7.28
C ALA A 224 -1.36 0.55 7.89
N VAL A 225 -2.35 0.21 7.07
CA VAL A 225 -3.68 -0.21 7.52
C VAL A 225 -4.30 -1.23 6.59
N GLN A 226 -4.98 -2.19 7.19
CA GLN A 226 -5.85 -3.06 6.44
C GLN A 226 -7.09 -3.43 7.23
N MET A 227 -8.19 -3.50 6.51
CA MET A 227 -9.51 -3.70 7.06
C MET A 227 -10.00 -5.08 6.55
N LEU A 228 -10.34 -6.02 7.46
CA LEU A 228 -10.92 -7.36 7.16
C LEU A 228 -12.42 -7.49 7.46
N ALA A 229 -12.90 -6.77 8.47
CA ALA A 229 -14.32 -6.43 8.66
C ALA A 229 -14.46 -5.00 9.20
N PRO A 230 -15.67 -4.38 9.27
CA PRO A 230 -15.84 -3.05 9.88
C PRO A 230 -15.39 -2.98 11.35
N ASP A 231 -15.43 -4.12 12.03
CA ASP A 231 -15.00 -4.36 13.41
C ASP A 231 -13.67 -5.11 13.50
N LEU A 232 -12.96 -5.28 12.38
CA LEU A 232 -11.67 -5.92 12.32
C LEU A 232 -10.74 -5.16 11.38
N ILE A 233 -9.99 -4.23 11.96
CA ILE A 233 -9.00 -3.41 11.25
C ILE A 233 -7.67 -3.55 11.96
N TRP A 234 -6.60 -3.75 11.21
CA TRP A 234 -5.23 -3.71 11.69
C TRP A 234 -4.54 -2.46 11.20
N ALA A 235 -3.80 -1.80 12.08
CA ALA A 235 -2.94 -0.67 11.73
C ALA A 235 -1.56 -0.84 12.34
N GLY A 236 -0.53 -0.50 11.57
CA GLY A 236 0.88 -0.59 11.96
C GLY A 236 1.60 0.74 11.81
N GLY A 237 2.65 0.97 12.59
CA GLY A 237 3.42 2.21 12.49
C GLY A 237 4.71 2.25 13.29
N GLY A 238 5.06 3.46 13.75
CA GLY A 238 6.29 3.74 14.49
C GLY A 238 6.48 2.84 15.72
N ARG A 239 7.75 2.57 16.07
CA ARG A 239 8.17 1.78 17.24
C ARG A 239 7.50 0.41 17.39
N THR A 240 7.28 -0.28 16.28
CA THR A 240 6.56 -1.56 16.24
C THR A 240 5.14 -1.46 16.82
N GLY A 241 4.52 -0.29 16.73
CA GLY A 241 3.13 -0.10 17.11
C GLY A 241 2.21 -0.89 16.18
N LEU A 242 1.51 -1.88 16.72
CA LEU A 242 0.50 -2.66 16.03
C LEU A 242 -0.82 -2.55 16.80
N TYR A 243 -1.89 -2.20 16.11
CA TYR A 243 -3.18 -1.90 16.72
C TYR A 243 -4.30 -2.62 15.98
N ARG A 244 -5.28 -3.10 16.75
CA ARG A 244 -6.49 -3.75 16.22
C ARG A 244 -7.72 -2.97 16.63
N PHE A 245 -8.53 -2.55 15.66
CA PHE A 245 -9.87 -2.03 15.90
C PHE A 245 -10.85 -3.20 16.08
N ASN A 246 -11.73 -3.10 17.08
CA ASN A 246 -12.73 -4.13 17.43
C ASN A 246 -14.19 -3.67 17.20
N GLY A 247 -14.40 -2.65 16.36
CA GLY A 247 -15.72 -2.06 16.10
C GLY A 247 -16.05 -0.84 16.97
N SER A 248 -15.35 -0.67 18.09
CA SER A 248 -15.56 0.48 18.99
C SER A 248 -14.26 1.18 19.40
N SER A 249 -13.20 0.41 19.61
CA SER A 249 -11.94 0.86 20.19
C SER A 249 -10.74 0.22 19.50
N TRP A 250 -9.60 0.90 19.60
CA TRP A 250 -8.31 0.39 19.14
C TRP A 250 -7.54 -0.20 20.30
N VAL A 251 -7.14 -1.47 20.16
CA VAL A 251 -6.38 -2.22 21.16
C VAL A 251 -4.96 -2.42 20.64
N ALA A 252 -3.97 -2.03 21.44
CA ALA A 252 -2.56 -2.28 21.12
C ALA A 252 -2.26 -3.77 21.22
N SER A 253 -1.56 -4.31 20.23
CA SER A 253 -1.03 -5.66 20.23
C SER A 253 0.44 -5.63 20.61
N SER A 254 0.83 -6.45 21.59
CA SER A 254 2.23 -6.55 22.00
C SER A 254 3.02 -7.36 20.96
N VAL A 255 4.04 -6.74 20.35
CA VAL A 255 4.98 -7.43 19.47
C VAL A 255 6.39 -7.22 20.02
N GLN A 256 7.11 -8.32 20.27
CA GLN A 256 8.51 -8.26 20.70
C GLN A 256 9.43 -8.09 19.48
N ALA A 257 9.51 -6.87 18.91
CA ALA A 257 10.38 -6.61 17.76
C ALA A 257 11.34 -5.43 17.91
N GLY A 258 11.56 -4.98 19.15
CA GLY A 258 12.42 -3.84 19.46
C GLY A 258 11.79 -2.51 19.03
N ASN A 259 12.62 -1.52 18.73
CA ASN A 259 12.16 -0.18 18.32
C ASN A 259 12.23 0.00 16.79
N ARG A 260 11.62 -0.93 16.03
CA ARG A 260 11.62 -0.92 14.55
C ARG A 260 10.24 -0.55 14.02
N GLY A 261 10.12 0.44 13.14
CA GLY A 261 8.83 0.84 12.57
C GLY A 261 8.27 -0.23 11.64
N ILE A 262 6.95 -0.41 11.65
CA ILE A 262 6.21 -1.11 10.59
C ILE A 262 5.97 -0.12 9.46
N ASN A 263 6.36 -0.47 8.24
CA ASN A 263 6.17 0.36 7.05
C ASN A 263 4.96 -0.07 6.24
N ASP A 264 4.62 -1.36 6.21
CA ASP A 264 3.46 -1.89 5.50
C ASP A 264 2.94 -3.18 6.15
N LEU A 265 1.66 -3.51 5.92
CA LEU A 265 1.03 -4.75 6.36
C LEU A 265 0.02 -5.26 5.32
N TRP A 266 -0.04 -6.58 5.19
CA TRP A 266 -1.00 -7.27 4.36
C TRP A 266 -1.49 -8.54 5.05
N ILE A 267 -2.76 -8.82 4.92
CA ILE A 267 -3.50 -9.93 5.49
C ILE A 267 -4.38 -10.47 4.37
N ALA A 268 -4.37 -11.79 4.23
CA ALA A 268 -5.21 -12.50 3.28
C ALA A 268 -6.69 -12.18 3.52
N ALA A 269 -7.48 -12.20 2.44
CA ALA A 269 -8.90 -11.85 2.50
C ALA A 269 -9.71 -12.78 3.43
N ASP A 270 -9.28 -14.03 3.58
CA ASP A 270 -9.87 -14.99 4.51
C ASP A 270 -9.36 -14.83 5.96
N GLY A 271 -8.43 -13.91 6.20
CA GLY A 271 -7.82 -13.68 7.50
C GLY A 271 -6.93 -14.82 8.00
N SER A 272 -6.58 -15.80 7.16
CA SER A 272 -5.81 -16.99 7.56
C SER A 272 -4.32 -16.71 7.74
N GLU A 273 -3.81 -15.68 7.08
CA GLU A 273 -2.39 -15.34 7.10
C GLU A 273 -2.21 -13.85 6.91
N GLY A 274 -1.23 -13.28 7.60
CA GLY A 274 -0.82 -11.90 7.39
C GLY A 274 0.66 -11.68 7.64
N TRP A 275 1.15 -10.56 7.13
CA TRP A 275 2.53 -10.13 7.18
C TRP A 275 2.59 -8.65 7.48
N ALA A 276 3.59 -8.24 8.27
CA ALA A 276 3.98 -6.84 8.38
C ALA A 276 5.48 -6.74 8.19
N VAL A 277 5.92 -5.70 7.48
CA VAL A 277 7.33 -5.45 7.19
C VAL A 277 7.74 -4.06 7.63
N GLY A 278 9.03 -3.86 7.80
CA GLY A 278 9.52 -2.57 8.24
C GLY A 278 11.03 -2.43 8.31
N ASP A 279 11.44 -1.54 9.21
CA ASP A 279 12.83 -1.10 9.31
C ASP A 279 13.78 -2.23 9.73
N LYS A 280 15.02 -2.20 9.24
CA LYS A 280 16.11 -3.09 9.68
C LYS A 280 15.72 -4.58 9.66
N GLY A 281 15.14 -5.02 8.55
CA GLY A 281 14.71 -6.41 8.34
C GLY A 281 13.59 -6.87 9.29
N LEU A 282 12.71 -5.97 9.72
CA LEU A 282 11.51 -6.35 10.48
C LEU A 282 10.57 -7.16 9.58
N PHE A 283 10.25 -8.38 10.00
CA PHE A 283 9.19 -9.22 9.45
C PHE A 283 8.36 -9.79 10.59
N LEU A 284 7.06 -9.54 10.56
CA LEU A 284 6.07 -10.14 11.44
C LEU A 284 5.15 -11.00 10.59
N ARG A 285 4.71 -12.13 11.14
CA ARG A 285 3.76 -13.02 10.48
C ARG A 285 2.64 -13.37 11.44
N TYR A 286 1.42 -13.23 10.95
CA TYR A 286 0.18 -13.64 11.56
C TYR A 286 -0.28 -14.96 10.92
N ARG A 287 -0.80 -15.88 11.75
CA ARG A 287 -1.37 -17.18 11.39
C ARG A 287 -2.50 -17.50 12.36
#